data_AF-C9KKX6-F1
#
_entry.id   AF-C9KKX6-F1
#
_cell.length_a   1.000
_cell.length_b   1.000
_cell.length_c   1.000
_cell.angle_alpha   90.00
_cell.angle_beta   90.00
_cell.angle_gamma   90.00
#
_symmetry.space_group_name_H-M   'P 1'
#
loop_
_entity.id
_entity.type
_entity.pdbx_description
1 polymer ?
#
loop_
_entity_poly.entity_id
_entity_poly.type
_entity_poly.pdbx_seq_one_letter_code
_entity_poly.pdbx_strand_id
1 'polypeptide(L)'
;MSWRFRKSIKIAPGVRINFGKSSTSLSIGGKGFHRTYSSTGRVTDSIGIPGTGISYTTTHSSRKRAARSVPAPAAYARPVPAVPQAPVVDIAAIRAQIASIYRTADTPIDWKKMLVTDDPQYHYFKERAEAILNGDIDAYFEVINGLNPLNDLMEYGSGFECGTDDPRQLSVHFHVNSDKVLHDARALPKETYYDLLQDYVCGCAIRIARDMFAILPIRGIIVDAWDHRDEILSVAFKRRAFAALDFAHLDPSDTIEQFEHRMAFQPAKGFAPIVPLDDF
;
A
#
# COMPACT_ATOMS: atom_id res chain seq x y z
N MET A 1 -16.30 -5.67 62.23
CA MET A 1 -17.15 -6.44 61.28
C MET A 1 -17.56 -5.54 60.12
N SER A 2 -16.83 -5.53 59.00
CA SER A 2 -17.21 -4.68 57.85
C SER A 2 -18.16 -5.44 56.92
N TRP A 3 -19.43 -5.02 56.87
CA TRP A 3 -20.37 -5.47 55.84
C TRP A 3 -19.87 -5.07 54.45
N ARG A 4 -19.88 -6.01 53.50
CA ARG A 4 -19.54 -5.80 52.09
C ARG A 4 -20.82 -5.85 51.26
N PHE A 5 -21.23 -4.72 50.70
CA PHE A 5 -22.37 -4.65 49.79
C PHE A 5 -21.89 -4.73 48.33
N ARG A 6 -22.40 -5.73 47.60
CA ARG A 6 -22.22 -5.88 46.15
C ARG A 6 -23.54 -6.38 45.55
N LYS A 7 -24.09 -5.63 44.60
CA LYS A 7 -25.33 -6.00 43.89
C LYS A 7 -25.09 -5.89 42.38
N SER A 8 -25.44 -6.92 41.63
CA SER A 8 -25.33 -6.94 40.16
C SER A 8 -26.72 -7.17 39.57
N ILE A 9 -27.17 -6.26 38.69
CA ILE A 9 -28.50 -6.29 38.08
C ILE A 9 -28.34 -6.33 36.56
N LYS A 10 -29.02 -7.29 35.91
CA LYS A 10 -29.07 -7.39 34.45
C LYS A 10 -30.26 -6.57 33.96
N ILE A 11 -30.01 -5.64 33.04
CA ILE A 11 -31.04 -4.70 32.55
C ILE A 11 -31.56 -5.13 31.18
N ALA A 12 -30.68 -5.66 30.33
CA ALA A 12 -31.01 -6.21 29.02
C ALA A 12 -30.03 -7.34 28.65
N PRO A 13 -30.31 -8.18 27.64
CA PRO A 13 -29.31 -9.08 27.07
C PRO A 13 -28.04 -8.29 26.68
N GLY A 14 -26.89 -8.66 27.26
CA GLY A 14 -25.62 -7.99 27.02
C GLY A 14 -25.37 -6.70 27.83
N VAL A 15 -26.27 -6.28 28.73
CA VAL A 15 -26.03 -5.09 29.58
C VAL A 15 -26.25 -5.41 31.05
N ARG A 16 -25.23 -5.19 31.88
CA ARG A 16 -25.25 -5.43 33.33
C ARG A 16 -24.67 -4.25 34.08
N ILE A 17 -25.34 -3.86 35.17
CA ILE A 17 -24.81 -2.86 36.11
C ILE A 17 -24.39 -3.56 37.40
N ASN A 18 -23.19 -3.25 37.88
CA ASN A 18 -22.63 -3.73 39.13
C ASN A 18 -22.49 -2.55 40.10
N PHE A 19 -23.17 -2.62 41.22
CA PHE A 19 -23.11 -1.64 42.30
C PHE A 19 -22.27 -2.20 43.45
N GLY A 20 -21.24 -1.48 43.85
CA GLY A 20 -20.42 -1.75 45.03
C GLY A 20 -20.41 -0.53 45.95
N LYS A 21 -20.00 -0.74 47.21
CA LYS A 21 -19.98 0.31 48.26
C LYS A 21 -19.27 1.62 47.84
N SER A 22 -18.25 1.55 47.00
CA SER A 22 -17.42 2.68 46.59
C SER A 22 -17.34 2.91 45.08
N SER A 23 -17.98 2.06 44.27
CA SER A 23 -17.99 2.20 42.82
C SER A 23 -19.18 1.52 42.17
N THR A 24 -19.62 2.10 41.06
CA THR A 24 -20.60 1.48 40.17
C THR A 24 -19.92 1.19 38.84
N SER A 25 -20.22 0.08 38.19
CA SER A 25 -19.74 -0.20 36.84
C SER A 25 -20.84 -0.69 35.92
N LEU A 26 -20.78 -0.25 34.68
CA LEU A 26 -21.66 -0.64 33.59
C LEU A 26 -20.87 -1.54 32.64
N SER A 27 -21.29 -2.79 32.49
CA SER A 27 -20.74 -3.75 31.53
C SER A 27 -21.68 -3.85 30.33
N ILE A 28 -21.16 -3.57 29.14
CA ILE A 28 -21.87 -3.65 27.87
C ILE A 28 -21.13 -4.67 26.99
N GLY A 29 -21.84 -5.73 26.59
CA GLY A 29 -21.37 -6.77 25.68
C GLY A 29 -21.86 -8.18 26.00
N GLY A 30 -21.78 -9.07 25.00
CA GLY A 30 -22.26 -10.44 25.02
C GLY A 30 -21.15 -11.48 25.14
N LYS A 31 -21.48 -12.76 24.88
CA LYS A 31 -20.49 -13.85 24.88
C LYS A 31 -19.39 -13.55 23.86
N GLY A 32 -18.20 -13.25 24.38
CA GLY A 32 -16.97 -13.09 23.60
C GLY A 32 -16.48 -11.65 23.40
N PHE A 33 -17.29 -10.63 23.72
CA PHE A 33 -16.82 -9.26 23.81
C PHE A 33 -17.63 -8.52 24.86
N HIS A 34 -16.98 -7.95 25.86
CA HIS A 34 -17.62 -7.01 26.78
C HIS A 34 -16.67 -5.91 27.24
N ARG A 35 -17.21 -4.70 27.31
CA ARG A 35 -16.53 -3.49 27.77
C ARG A 35 -17.19 -3.03 29.06
N THR A 36 -16.40 -2.85 30.11
CA THR A 36 -16.86 -2.43 31.43
C THR A 36 -16.32 -1.07 31.78
N TYR A 37 -17.23 -0.12 31.98
CA TYR A 37 -16.94 1.23 32.43
C TYR A 37 -17.22 1.34 33.93
N SER A 38 -16.22 1.71 34.73
CA SER A 38 -16.40 1.94 36.17
C SER A 38 -16.37 3.42 36.52
N SER A 39 -17.21 3.81 37.49
CA SER A 39 -17.27 5.15 38.06
C SER A 39 -15.97 5.63 38.72
N THR A 40 -14.99 4.74 38.90
CA THR A 40 -13.63 5.08 39.40
C THR A 40 -12.68 5.53 38.29
N GLY A 41 -13.14 5.62 37.03
CA GLY A 41 -12.32 6.00 35.87
C GLY A 41 -11.54 4.84 35.24
N ARG A 42 -11.86 3.60 35.64
CA ARG A 42 -11.30 2.38 35.06
C ARG A 42 -12.21 1.88 33.93
N VAL A 43 -11.64 1.67 32.75
CA VAL A 43 -12.30 1.05 31.60
C VAL A 43 -11.61 -0.28 31.32
N THR A 44 -12.38 -1.36 31.26
CA THR A 44 -11.87 -2.71 31.02
C THR A 44 -12.51 -3.30 29.77
N ASP A 45 -11.70 -3.62 28.77
CA ASP A 45 -12.15 -4.25 27.53
C ASP A 45 -11.74 -5.71 27.54
N SER A 46 -12.69 -6.61 27.33
CA SER A 46 -12.47 -8.04 27.40
C SER A 46 -13.03 -8.71 26.16
N ILE A 47 -12.15 -9.37 25.41
CA ILE A 47 -12.44 -10.08 24.16
C ILE A 47 -12.07 -11.54 24.40
N GLY A 48 -12.94 -12.50 24.09
CA GLY A 48 -12.65 -13.92 24.27
C GLY A 48 -13.41 -14.78 23.27
N ILE A 49 -12.80 -15.88 22.85
CA ILE A 49 -13.43 -16.80 21.90
C ILE A 49 -14.21 -17.84 22.71
N PRO A 50 -15.55 -17.89 22.64
CA PRO A 50 -16.36 -18.80 23.46
C PRO A 50 -15.96 -20.27 23.24
N GLY A 51 -15.80 -21.03 24.32
CA GLY A 51 -15.46 -22.46 24.25
C GLY A 51 -13.97 -22.79 24.13
N THR A 52 -13.09 -21.79 23.94
CA THR A 52 -11.63 -22.03 23.78
C THR A 52 -10.82 -21.77 25.05
N GLY A 53 -11.41 -21.11 26.05
CA GLY A 53 -10.68 -20.64 27.25
C GLY A 53 -9.76 -19.43 26.99
N ILE A 54 -9.64 -18.97 25.74
CA ILE A 54 -8.78 -17.85 25.35
C ILE A 54 -9.55 -16.55 25.54
N SER A 55 -9.03 -15.67 26.40
CA SER A 55 -9.56 -14.32 26.58
C SER A 55 -8.45 -13.30 26.79
N TYR A 56 -8.60 -12.14 26.18
CA TYR A 56 -7.71 -11.00 26.30
C TYR A 56 -8.47 -9.85 26.97
N THR A 57 -7.95 -9.36 28.10
CA THR A 57 -8.59 -8.28 28.84
C THR A 57 -7.59 -7.14 29.06
N THR A 58 -7.86 -5.97 28.48
CA THR A 58 -7.08 -4.76 28.73
C THR A 58 -7.83 -3.85 29.71
N THR A 59 -7.10 -3.14 30.56
CA THR A 59 -7.64 -2.17 31.50
C THR A 59 -6.90 -0.84 31.35
N HIS A 60 -7.65 0.23 31.17
CA HIS A 60 -7.14 1.60 31.15
C HIS A 60 -7.66 2.35 32.39
N SER A 61 -6.78 3.12 33.05
CA SER A 61 -7.10 3.94 34.22
C SER A 61 -6.42 5.30 34.09
N SER A 62 -7.20 6.37 34.10
CA SER A 62 -6.70 7.74 33.88
C SER A 62 -6.27 8.49 35.15
N ARG A 63 -6.20 7.85 36.32
CA ARG A 63 -5.81 8.52 37.57
C ARG A 63 -4.32 8.31 37.90
N LYS A 64 -3.51 9.37 37.79
CA LYS A 64 -2.15 9.43 38.34
C LYS A 64 -2.22 9.24 39.87
N ARG A 65 -1.63 8.16 40.38
CA ARG A 65 -1.47 7.96 41.83
C ARG A 65 -0.22 8.70 42.30
N ALA A 66 -0.39 9.63 43.24
CA ALA A 66 0.72 10.18 44.01
C ALA A 66 1.40 9.07 44.83
N ALA A 67 2.72 8.95 44.70
CA ALA A 67 3.51 7.94 45.38
C ALA A 67 3.70 8.31 46.86
N ARG A 68 3.30 7.40 47.77
CA ARG A 68 3.69 7.45 49.18
C ARG A 68 4.67 6.30 49.41
N SER A 69 5.89 6.65 49.84
CA SER A 69 6.99 5.72 50.08
C SER A 69 6.73 4.83 51.30
N VAL A 70 6.73 3.51 51.09
CA VAL A 70 6.87 2.48 52.14
C VAL A 70 7.93 1.49 51.65
N PRO A 71 8.89 1.03 52.48
CA PRO A 71 9.91 0.08 52.04
C PRO A 71 9.28 -1.30 51.77
N ALA A 72 9.67 -1.95 50.68
CA ALA A 72 9.15 -3.24 50.25
C ALA A 72 9.93 -4.43 50.87
N PRO A 73 9.28 -5.53 51.26
CA PRO A 73 9.99 -6.79 51.50
C PRO A 73 10.45 -7.40 50.16
N ALA A 74 11.58 -8.10 50.18
CA ALA A 74 12.24 -8.69 49.01
C ALA A 74 11.26 -9.56 48.19
N ALA A 75 10.86 -9.06 47.03
CA ALA A 75 9.96 -9.75 46.12
C ALA A 75 10.75 -10.71 45.22
N TYR A 76 10.36 -11.97 45.23
CA TYR A 76 10.70 -12.92 44.16
C TYR A 76 10.26 -12.29 42.83
N ALA A 77 11.23 -11.94 41.97
CA ALA A 77 10.95 -11.42 40.64
C ALA A 77 10.34 -12.53 39.80
N ARG A 78 9.01 -12.50 39.64
CA ARG A 78 8.36 -13.27 38.58
C ARG A 78 8.76 -12.63 37.24
N PRO A 79 9.19 -13.41 36.24
CA PRO A 79 9.39 -12.88 34.90
C PRO A 79 8.08 -12.24 34.45
N VAL A 80 8.16 -10.96 34.07
CA VAL A 80 7.02 -10.23 33.50
C VAL A 80 6.64 -10.96 32.21
N PRO A 81 5.40 -11.45 32.06
CA PRO A 81 4.98 -12.02 30.78
C PRO A 81 5.12 -10.92 29.73
N ALA A 82 5.89 -11.22 28.66
CA ALA A 82 6.01 -10.31 27.53
C ALA A 82 4.60 -9.99 27.02
N VAL A 83 4.26 -8.70 26.99
CA VAL A 83 3.05 -8.24 26.30
C VAL A 83 3.19 -8.74 24.86
N PRO A 84 2.25 -9.53 24.31
CA PRO A 84 2.26 -9.84 22.90
C PRO A 84 2.22 -8.52 22.15
N GLN A 85 3.31 -8.16 21.49
CA GLN A 85 3.31 -7.01 20.59
C GLN A 85 2.29 -7.35 19.50
N ALA A 86 1.25 -6.52 19.35
CA ALA A 86 0.43 -6.58 18.14
C ALA A 86 1.39 -6.50 16.93
N PRO A 87 1.15 -7.21 15.82
CA PRO A 87 2.03 -7.17 14.67
C PRO A 87 2.23 -5.70 14.29
N VAL A 88 3.44 -5.19 14.53
CA VAL A 88 3.81 -3.85 14.12
C VAL A 88 3.91 -3.94 12.62
N VAL A 89 2.99 -3.29 11.89
CA VAL A 89 3.06 -3.20 10.43
C VAL A 89 4.42 -2.58 10.09
N ASP A 90 5.26 -3.34 9.40
CA ASP A 90 6.62 -2.92 9.07
C ASP A 90 6.58 -1.98 7.85
N ILE A 91 6.52 -0.68 8.13
CA ILE A 91 6.50 0.37 7.10
C ILE A 91 7.76 0.29 6.21
N ALA A 92 8.92 -0.06 6.78
CA ALA A 92 10.15 -0.15 6.02
C ALA A 92 10.12 -1.31 5.03
N ALA A 93 9.57 -2.45 5.44
CA ALA A 93 9.36 -3.59 4.54
C ALA A 93 8.40 -3.24 3.38
N ILE A 94 7.31 -2.52 3.65
CA ILE A 94 6.36 -2.08 2.62
C ILE A 94 7.04 -1.11 1.64
N ARG A 95 7.79 -0.11 2.14
CA ARG A 95 8.56 0.79 1.26
C ARG A 95 9.60 0.03 0.43
N ALA A 96 10.26 -0.97 1.00
CA ALA A 96 11.20 -1.81 0.26
C ALA A 96 10.51 -2.61 -0.85
N GLN A 97 9.31 -3.15 -0.57
CA GLN A 97 8.48 -3.80 -1.58
C GLN A 97 8.08 -2.83 -2.70
N ILE A 98 7.60 -1.63 -2.36
CA ILE A 98 7.27 -0.59 -3.35
C ILE A 98 8.51 -0.23 -4.18
N ALA A 99 9.66 -0.03 -3.53
CA ALA A 99 10.91 0.28 -4.21
C ALA A 99 11.34 -0.83 -5.17
N SER A 100 11.03 -2.09 -4.86
CA SER A 100 11.35 -3.21 -5.74
C SER A 100 10.60 -3.14 -7.08
N ILE A 101 9.39 -2.57 -7.10
CA ILE A 101 8.52 -2.49 -8.30
C ILE A 101 9.24 -1.81 -9.45
N TYR A 102 9.83 -0.63 -9.20
CA TYR A 102 10.44 0.19 -10.25
C TYR A 102 11.95 0.02 -10.36
N ARG A 103 12.61 -0.74 -9.47
CA ARG A 103 14.04 -0.99 -9.55
C ARG A 103 14.40 -2.05 -10.59
N THR A 104 13.54 -3.03 -10.77
CA THR A 104 13.67 -4.01 -11.86
C THR A 104 13.11 -3.41 -13.15
N ALA A 105 13.70 -3.79 -14.29
CA ALA A 105 13.35 -3.33 -15.62
C ALA A 105 13.74 -4.41 -16.63
N ASP A 106 13.00 -4.51 -17.73
CA ASP A 106 13.46 -5.30 -18.87
C ASP A 106 14.76 -4.73 -19.44
N THR A 107 15.57 -5.61 -20.03
CA THR A 107 16.81 -5.17 -20.68
C THR A 107 16.49 -4.46 -21.98
N PRO A 108 17.02 -3.23 -22.22
CA PRO A 108 16.73 -2.51 -23.45
C PRO A 108 17.14 -3.26 -24.72
N ILE A 109 16.22 -3.31 -25.69
CA ILE A 109 16.45 -3.90 -27.00
C ILE A 109 17.12 -2.87 -27.91
N ASP A 110 18.31 -3.21 -28.40
CA ASP A 110 19.00 -2.42 -29.41
C ASP A 110 18.54 -2.86 -30.81
N TRP A 111 17.43 -2.30 -31.28
CA TRP A 111 16.82 -2.64 -32.57
C TRP A 111 17.77 -2.47 -33.76
N LYS A 112 18.73 -1.52 -33.68
CA LYS A 112 19.74 -1.33 -34.72
C LYS A 112 20.71 -2.51 -34.78
N LYS A 113 21.08 -3.08 -33.63
CA LYS A 113 21.84 -4.33 -33.58
C LYS A 113 21.01 -5.53 -34.04
N MET A 114 19.71 -5.56 -33.74
CA MET A 114 18.82 -6.64 -34.16
C MET A 114 18.69 -6.75 -35.68
N LEU A 115 18.82 -5.66 -36.43
CA LEU A 115 18.84 -5.69 -37.90
C LEU A 115 20.01 -6.50 -38.47
N VAL A 116 21.17 -6.44 -37.81
CA VAL A 116 22.44 -6.96 -38.36
C VAL A 116 22.93 -8.23 -37.66
N THR A 117 22.25 -8.67 -36.60
CA THR A 117 22.63 -9.89 -35.89
C THR A 117 22.32 -11.13 -36.74
N ASP A 118 23.22 -12.11 -36.78
CA ASP A 118 22.98 -13.41 -37.43
C ASP A 118 22.71 -14.53 -36.43
N ASP A 119 22.57 -14.18 -35.15
CA ASP A 119 22.30 -15.14 -34.10
C ASP A 119 20.85 -15.64 -34.16
N PRO A 120 20.61 -16.95 -34.33
CA PRO A 120 19.26 -17.53 -34.38
C PRO A 120 18.40 -17.22 -33.15
N GLN A 121 19.00 -16.98 -31.98
CA GLN A 121 18.24 -16.67 -30.76
C GLN A 121 17.47 -15.34 -30.87
N TYR A 122 17.93 -14.43 -31.74
CA TYR A 122 17.30 -13.13 -31.95
C TYR A 122 16.43 -13.08 -33.20
N HIS A 123 16.11 -14.21 -33.82
CA HIS A 123 15.30 -14.28 -35.05
C HIS A 123 13.96 -13.54 -34.90
N TYR A 124 13.26 -13.75 -33.78
CA TYR A 124 12.00 -13.06 -33.46
C TYR A 124 12.12 -11.52 -33.54
N PHE A 125 13.21 -10.97 -33.02
CA PHE A 125 13.48 -9.53 -33.02
C PHE A 125 13.97 -9.06 -34.39
N LYS A 126 14.83 -9.83 -35.06
CA LYS A 126 15.38 -9.50 -36.38
C LYS A 126 14.27 -9.34 -37.43
N GLU A 127 13.30 -10.25 -37.45
CA GLU A 127 12.16 -10.19 -38.37
C GLU A 127 11.31 -8.93 -38.22
N ARG A 128 11.31 -8.31 -37.02
CA ARG A 128 10.50 -7.13 -36.71
C ARG A 128 11.31 -5.84 -36.71
N ALA A 129 12.63 -5.91 -36.61
CA ALA A 129 13.49 -4.76 -36.35
C ALA A 129 13.32 -3.63 -37.38
N GLU A 130 13.16 -3.95 -38.66
CA GLU A 130 12.95 -2.95 -39.71
C GLU A 130 11.61 -2.21 -39.53
N ALA A 131 10.52 -2.94 -39.34
CA ALA A 131 9.20 -2.37 -39.09
C ALA A 131 9.19 -1.50 -37.82
N ILE A 132 9.80 -2.00 -36.73
CA ILE A 132 9.92 -1.27 -35.47
C ILE A 132 10.67 0.05 -35.64
N LEU A 133 11.80 0.05 -36.36
CA LEU A 133 12.60 1.25 -36.60
C LEU A 133 11.93 2.25 -37.53
N ASN A 134 11.06 1.78 -38.42
CA ASN A 134 10.27 2.61 -39.33
C ASN A 134 9.01 3.19 -38.66
N GLY A 135 8.70 2.80 -37.42
CA GLY A 135 7.53 3.30 -36.70
C GLY A 135 6.22 2.59 -37.08
N ASP A 136 6.30 1.31 -37.43
CA ASP A 136 5.11 0.48 -37.65
C ASP A 136 4.44 0.17 -36.30
N ILE A 137 3.22 0.69 -36.11
CA ILE A 137 2.45 0.54 -34.88
C ILE A 137 1.97 -0.91 -34.68
N ASP A 138 1.61 -1.61 -35.76
CA ASP A 138 1.18 -3.02 -35.66
C ASP A 138 2.34 -3.86 -35.14
N ALA A 139 3.56 -3.62 -35.63
CA ALA A 139 4.77 -4.25 -35.11
C ALA A 139 5.02 -3.92 -33.63
N TYR A 140 4.69 -2.71 -33.16
CA TYR A 140 4.81 -2.35 -31.73
C TYR A 140 3.89 -3.23 -30.89
N PHE A 141 2.62 -3.38 -31.29
CA PHE A 141 1.67 -4.23 -30.58
C PHE A 141 2.01 -5.72 -30.68
N GLU A 142 2.55 -6.20 -31.80
CA GLU A 142 3.07 -7.57 -31.90
C GLU A 142 4.18 -7.83 -30.87
N VAL A 143 5.11 -6.89 -30.70
CA VAL A 143 6.21 -7.01 -29.72
C VAL A 143 5.68 -6.93 -28.30
N ILE A 144 4.80 -5.96 -27.99
CA ILE A 144 4.18 -5.85 -26.66
C ILE A 144 3.46 -7.15 -26.30
N ASN A 145 2.64 -7.70 -27.20
CA ASN A 145 1.87 -8.92 -26.96
C ASN A 145 2.77 -10.16 -26.86
N GLY A 146 3.82 -10.23 -27.69
CA GLY A 146 4.73 -11.38 -27.72
C GLY A 146 5.66 -11.44 -26.52
N LEU A 147 6.17 -10.30 -26.06
CA LEU A 147 7.05 -10.22 -24.89
C LEU A 147 6.28 -10.14 -23.58
N ASN A 148 5.09 -9.53 -23.59
CA ASN A 148 4.27 -9.25 -22.42
C ASN A 148 5.07 -8.66 -21.25
N PRO A 149 5.71 -7.50 -21.45
CA PRO A 149 6.70 -6.94 -20.53
C PRO A 149 6.11 -6.47 -19.19
N LEU A 150 4.78 -6.34 -19.09
CA LEU A 150 4.07 -5.93 -17.87
C LEU A 150 3.47 -7.12 -17.10
N ASN A 151 3.76 -8.35 -17.51
CA ASN A 151 3.15 -9.54 -16.92
C ASN A 151 3.49 -9.71 -15.43
N ASP A 152 4.73 -9.44 -15.04
CA ASP A 152 5.14 -9.46 -13.62
C ASP A 152 4.50 -8.31 -12.82
N LEU A 153 4.15 -7.21 -13.47
CA LEU A 153 3.42 -6.11 -12.85
C LEU A 153 1.96 -6.46 -12.51
N MET A 154 1.40 -7.56 -13.03
CA MET A 154 0.07 -8.06 -12.64
C MET A 154 -0.02 -8.40 -11.14
N GLU A 155 1.13 -8.58 -10.47
CA GLU A 155 1.15 -8.72 -9.02
C GLU A 155 0.79 -7.42 -8.30
N TYR A 156 1.14 -6.28 -8.90
CA TYR A 156 1.04 -4.93 -8.36
C TYR A 156 -0.09 -4.12 -8.98
N GLY A 157 -0.56 -4.44 -10.18
CA GLY A 157 -1.65 -3.76 -10.89
C GLY A 157 -2.51 -4.76 -11.65
N SER A 158 -3.48 -4.26 -12.41
CA SER A 158 -4.30 -5.08 -13.31
C SER A 158 -4.76 -4.26 -14.50
N GLY A 159 -5.32 -4.91 -15.53
CA GLY A 159 -5.96 -4.20 -16.65
C GLY A 159 -5.02 -3.23 -17.36
N PHE A 160 -3.84 -3.71 -17.77
CA PHE A 160 -2.92 -2.91 -18.58
C PHE A 160 -3.46 -2.80 -20.00
N GLU A 161 -3.76 -1.59 -20.43
CA GLU A 161 -4.23 -1.28 -21.78
C GLU A 161 -3.23 -0.35 -22.45
N CYS A 162 -2.72 -0.76 -23.61
CA CYS A 162 -1.76 0.03 -24.39
C CYS A 162 -2.47 0.59 -25.62
N GLY A 163 -2.25 1.86 -25.93
CA GLY A 163 -2.79 2.55 -27.10
C GLY A 163 -1.78 3.49 -27.72
N THR A 164 -1.83 3.65 -29.04
CA THR A 164 -1.06 4.67 -29.75
C THR A 164 -1.66 4.92 -31.13
N ASP A 165 -1.60 6.18 -31.57
CA ASP A 165 -1.90 6.65 -32.92
C ASP A 165 -0.70 7.41 -33.56
N ASP A 166 0.36 7.68 -32.79
CA ASP A 166 1.63 8.24 -33.24
C ASP A 166 2.78 7.32 -32.80
N PRO A 167 3.59 6.77 -33.73
CA PRO A 167 4.70 5.87 -33.41
C PRO A 167 5.82 6.49 -32.55
N ARG A 168 5.75 7.79 -32.25
CA ARG A 168 6.69 8.45 -31.33
C ARG A 168 6.24 8.38 -29.88
N GLN A 169 5.01 7.97 -29.61
CA GLN A 169 4.39 8.02 -28.30
C GLN A 169 3.50 6.81 -28.04
N LEU A 170 3.32 6.47 -26.78
CA LEU A 170 2.49 5.37 -26.32
C LEU A 170 1.69 5.85 -25.12
N SER A 171 0.45 5.42 -25.00
CA SER A 171 -0.36 5.59 -23.80
C SER A 171 -0.58 4.23 -23.15
N VAL A 172 -0.38 4.16 -21.84
CA VAL A 172 -0.63 2.95 -21.06
C VAL A 172 -1.52 3.28 -19.88
N HIS A 173 -2.66 2.63 -19.81
CA HIS A 173 -3.61 2.72 -18.70
C HIS A 173 -3.46 1.47 -17.82
N PHE A 174 -3.47 1.64 -16.51
CA PHE A 174 -3.49 0.50 -15.58
C PHE A 174 -4.43 0.73 -14.40
N HIS A 175 -5.00 -0.36 -13.91
CA HIS A 175 -5.86 -0.35 -12.73
C HIS A 175 -5.03 -0.61 -11.48
N VAL A 176 -5.17 0.29 -10.51
CA VAL A 176 -4.52 0.21 -9.20
C VAL A 176 -5.11 -0.94 -8.39
N ASN A 177 -4.24 -1.69 -7.69
CA ASN A 177 -4.61 -2.84 -6.87
C ASN A 177 -4.15 -2.67 -5.42
N SER A 178 -4.49 -1.51 -4.84
CA SER A 178 -4.09 -1.13 -3.47
C SER A 178 -4.61 -2.12 -2.41
N ASP A 179 -5.77 -2.72 -2.63
CA ASP A 179 -6.35 -3.78 -1.79
C ASP A 179 -5.42 -4.96 -1.59
N LYS A 180 -4.70 -5.35 -2.65
CA LYS A 180 -3.75 -6.47 -2.63
C LYS A 180 -2.37 -6.02 -2.16
N VAL A 181 -1.84 -4.95 -2.75
CA VAL A 181 -0.45 -4.51 -2.53
C VAL A 181 -0.27 -3.88 -1.15
N LEU A 182 -1.25 -3.11 -0.69
CA LEU A 182 -1.20 -2.33 0.54
C LEU A 182 -2.17 -2.85 1.60
N HIS A 183 -2.54 -4.14 1.52
CA HIS A 183 -3.46 -4.78 2.46
C HIS A 183 -3.09 -4.51 3.92
N ASP A 184 -1.82 -4.78 4.29
CA ASP A 184 -1.34 -4.64 5.67
C ASP A 184 -1.20 -3.17 6.09
N ALA A 185 -0.96 -2.27 5.13
CA ALA A 185 -0.88 -0.84 5.37
C ALA A 185 -2.22 -0.22 5.80
N ARG A 186 -3.36 -0.88 5.57
CA ARG A 186 -4.70 -0.38 5.96
C ARG A 186 -4.89 -0.18 7.46
N ALA A 187 -4.08 -0.88 8.27
CA ALA A 187 -4.09 -0.72 9.73
C ALA A 187 -3.31 0.53 10.19
N LEU A 188 -2.58 1.20 9.30
CA LEU A 188 -1.79 2.40 9.61
C LEU A 188 -2.67 3.65 9.72
N PRO A 189 -2.15 4.73 10.35
CA PRO A 189 -2.77 6.05 10.24
C PRO A 189 -2.98 6.44 8.78
N LYS A 190 -4.09 7.13 8.50
CA LYS A 190 -4.50 7.49 7.13
C LYS A 190 -3.39 8.18 6.33
N GLU A 191 -2.71 9.15 6.94
CA GLU A 191 -1.63 9.89 6.29
C GLU A 191 -0.49 8.97 5.85
N THR A 192 -0.10 8.04 6.71
CA THR A 192 0.94 7.05 6.39
C THR A 192 0.48 6.07 5.31
N TYR A 193 -0.78 5.64 5.34
CA TYR A 193 -1.33 4.80 4.27
C TYR A 193 -1.33 5.53 2.92
N TYR A 194 -1.78 6.79 2.89
CA TYR A 194 -1.87 7.57 1.65
C TYR A 194 -0.50 7.91 1.07
N ASP A 195 0.49 8.17 1.93
CA ASP A 195 1.89 8.34 1.52
C ASP A 195 2.43 7.08 0.81
N LEU A 196 2.22 5.89 1.41
CA LEU A 196 2.58 4.62 0.78
C LEU A 196 1.79 4.35 -0.50
N LEU A 197 0.50 4.73 -0.54
CA LEU A 197 -0.35 4.62 -1.73
C LEU A 197 0.19 5.49 -2.87
N GLN A 198 0.63 6.71 -2.57
CA GLN A 198 1.20 7.62 -3.55
C GLN A 198 2.47 7.05 -4.17
N ASP A 199 3.42 6.61 -3.34
CA ASP A 199 4.68 6.02 -3.78
C ASP A 199 4.46 4.76 -4.62
N TYR A 200 3.50 3.93 -4.23
CA TYR A 200 3.15 2.72 -4.96
C TYR A 200 2.59 3.03 -6.35
N VAL A 201 1.60 3.93 -6.46
CA VAL A 201 1.00 4.30 -7.75
C VAL A 201 2.03 4.95 -8.67
N CYS A 202 2.82 5.88 -8.14
CA CYS A 202 3.91 6.53 -8.89
C CYS A 202 4.99 5.52 -9.30
N GLY A 203 5.32 4.58 -8.43
CA GLY A 203 6.28 3.50 -8.70
C GLY A 203 5.84 2.59 -9.83
N CYS A 204 4.55 2.20 -9.86
CA CYS A 204 3.98 1.46 -10.99
C CYS A 204 4.08 2.25 -12.29
N ALA A 205 3.73 3.54 -12.29
CA ALA A 205 3.83 4.38 -13.48
C ALA A 205 5.27 4.46 -14.03
N ILE A 206 6.25 4.64 -13.14
CA ILE A 206 7.67 4.63 -13.50
C ILE A 206 8.05 3.27 -14.11
N ARG A 207 7.72 2.16 -13.47
CA ARG A 207 8.05 0.81 -13.95
C ARG A 207 7.48 0.53 -15.34
N ILE A 208 6.21 0.87 -15.57
CA ILE A 208 5.56 0.74 -16.89
C ILE A 208 6.36 1.50 -17.95
N ALA A 209 6.73 2.75 -17.67
CA ALA A 209 7.55 3.55 -18.58
C ALA A 209 8.93 2.93 -18.83
N ARG A 210 9.60 2.39 -17.80
CA ARG A 210 10.89 1.70 -17.95
C ARG A 210 10.80 0.53 -18.93
N ASP A 211 9.79 -0.32 -18.77
CA ASP A 211 9.65 -1.54 -19.57
C ASP A 211 9.27 -1.22 -21.02
N MET A 212 8.34 -0.28 -21.22
CA MET A 212 7.97 0.18 -22.55
C MET A 212 9.15 0.84 -23.29
N PHE A 213 9.95 1.66 -22.61
CA PHE A 213 11.15 2.25 -23.22
C PHE A 213 12.25 1.23 -23.49
N ALA A 214 12.30 0.13 -22.72
CA ALA A 214 13.24 -0.95 -22.96
C ALA A 214 12.92 -1.68 -24.26
N ILE A 215 11.64 -1.94 -24.54
CA ILE A 215 11.24 -2.73 -25.71
C ILE A 215 10.94 -1.90 -26.97
N LEU A 216 10.52 -0.64 -26.87
CA LEU A 216 10.12 0.17 -28.03
C LEU A 216 10.99 1.41 -28.26
N PRO A 217 11.21 1.83 -29.52
CA PRO A 217 11.98 3.03 -29.87
C PRO A 217 11.14 4.33 -29.81
N ILE A 218 10.13 4.41 -28.94
CA ILE A 218 9.29 5.59 -28.74
C ILE A 218 10.05 6.73 -28.04
N ARG A 219 9.61 7.98 -28.24
CA ARG A 219 10.20 9.20 -27.64
C ARG A 219 9.51 9.61 -26.33
N GLY A 220 8.24 9.27 -26.17
CA GLY A 220 7.47 9.56 -24.97
C GLY A 220 6.49 8.44 -24.64
N ILE A 221 6.07 8.38 -23.38
CA ILE A 221 4.95 7.56 -22.93
C ILE A 221 4.09 8.34 -21.93
N ILE A 222 2.76 8.29 -22.09
CA ILE A 222 1.79 8.73 -21.08
C ILE A 222 1.37 7.49 -20.30
N VAL A 223 1.40 7.59 -18.96
CA VAL A 223 0.94 6.51 -18.08
C VAL A 223 -0.18 7.03 -17.18
N ASP A 224 -1.32 6.37 -17.26
CA ASP A 224 -2.53 6.71 -16.52
C ASP A 224 -2.87 5.62 -15.51
N ALA A 225 -3.20 6.04 -14.28
CA ALA A 225 -3.61 5.16 -13.21
C ALA A 225 -5.08 5.38 -12.86
N TRP A 226 -5.85 4.30 -13.02
CA TRP A 226 -7.26 4.25 -12.67
C TRP A 226 -7.45 3.55 -11.33
N ASP A 227 -8.14 4.20 -10.40
CA ASP A 227 -8.53 3.58 -9.14
C ASP A 227 -10.05 3.64 -8.97
N HIS A 228 -10.65 2.46 -8.81
CA HIS A 228 -12.09 2.22 -8.73
C HIS A 228 -12.92 2.73 -9.92
N ARG A 229 -13.12 4.05 -10.02
CA ARG A 229 -13.93 4.72 -11.07
C ARG A 229 -13.32 6.02 -11.57
N ASP A 230 -12.21 6.43 -10.97
CA ASP A 230 -11.62 7.74 -11.20
C ASP A 230 -10.19 7.56 -11.70
N GLU A 231 -9.82 8.39 -12.67
CA GLU A 231 -8.43 8.60 -13.03
C GLU A 231 -7.78 9.41 -11.91
N ILE A 232 -6.67 8.92 -11.36
CA ILE A 232 -6.03 9.52 -10.18
C ILE A 232 -4.62 10.02 -10.44
N LEU A 233 -3.97 9.52 -11.49
CA LEU A 233 -2.67 9.95 -11.96
C LEU A 233 -2.64 9.88 -13.49
N SER A 234 -2.08 10.90 -14.12
CA SER A 234 -1.66 10.88 -15.51
C SER A 234 -0.28 11.54 -15.59
N VAL A 235 0.70 10.89 -16.21
CA VAL A 235 2.08 11.41 -16.29
C VAL A 235 2.70 11.15 -17.65
N ALA A 236 3.32 12.16 -18.23
CA ALA A 236 4.01 12.13 -19.52
C ALA A 236 5.54 12.05 -19.33
N PHE A 237 6.10 10.87 -19.56
CA PHE A 237 7.55 10.65 -19.50
C PHE A 237 8.20 10.85 -20.88
N LYS A 238 9.15 11.78 -20.96
CA LYS A 238 10.01 11.96 -22.15
C LYS A 238 11.25 11.09 -22.01
N ARG A 239 11.54 10.22 -23.00
CA ARG A 239 12.62 9.22 -22.94
C ARG A 239 13.97 9.81 -22.53
N ARG A 240 14.33 10.98 -23.07
CA ARG A 240 15.63 11.61 -22.78
C ARG A 240 15.74 12.03 -21.30
N ALA A 241 14.70 12.62 -20.73
CA ALA A 241 14.69 13.01 -19.33
C ALA A 241 14.62 11.78 -18.43
N PHE A 242 13.77 10.82 -18.81
CA PHE A 242 13.59 9.56 -18.08
C PHE A 242 14.87 8.71 -18.00
N ALA A 243 15.64 8.64 -19.09
CA ALA A 243 16.91 7.92 -19.13
C ALA A 243 18.01 8.53 -18.23
N ALA A 244 17.81 9.75 -17.73
CA ALA A 244 18.75 10.41 -16.82
C ALA A 244 18.44 10.16 -15.33
N LEU A 245 17.35 9.45 -15.01
CA LEU A 245 16.96 9.14 -13.63
C LEU A 245 17.90 8.13 -12.97
N ASP A 246 18.20 8.34 -11.69
CA ASP A 246 18.89 7.36 -10.84
C ASP A 246 17.88 6.46 -10.13
N PHE A 247 17.52 5.35 -10.78
CA PHE A 247 16.56 4.39 -10.23
C PHE A 247 16.98 3.70 -8.93
N ALA A 248 18.26 3.77 -8.54
CA ALA A 248 18.70 3.19 -7.27
C ALA A 248 18.25 4.04 -6.07
N HIS A 249 18.17 5.37 -6.26
CA HIS A 249 17.96 6.34 -5.19
C HIS A 249 16.77 7.28 -5.41
N LEU A 250 15.92 7.01 -6.41
CA LEU A 250 14.75 7.85 -6.64
C LEU A 250 13.67 7.64 -5.56
N ASP A 251 12.94 8.72 -5.29
CA ASP A 251 11.64 8.68 -4.63
C ASP A 251 10.55 8.79 -5.73
N PRO A 252 9.58 7.86 -5.80
CA PRO A 252 8.63 7.83 -6.91
C PRO A 252 7.77 9.07 -7.01
N SER A 253 7.21 9.54 -5.89
CA SER A 253 6.27 10.66 -5.90
C SER A 253 7.00 11.97 -6.23
N ASP A 254 8.18 12.21 -5.66
CA ASP A 254 9.05 13.34 -6.03
C ASP A 254 9.55 13.26 -7.48
N THR A 255 9.71 12.05 -8.02
CA THR A 255 10.14 11.86 -9.41
C THR A 255 9.04 12.29 -10.39
N ILE A 256 7.78 11.95 -10.11
CA ILE A 256 6.64 12.35 -10.96
C ILE A 256 6.55 13.87 -11.09
N GLU A 257 6.83 14.61 -10.02
CA GLU A 257 6.81 16.09 -10.01
C GLU A 257 7.79 16.74 -11.01
N GLN A 258 8.80 15.99 -11.48
CA GLN A 258 9.77 16.47 -12.48
C GLN A 258 9.26 16.34 -13.91
N PHE A 259 8.15 15.63 -14.12
CA PHE A 259 7.52 15.41 -15.41
C PHE A 259 6.21 16.19 -15.50
N GLU A 260 5.74 16.37 -16.73
CA GLU A 260 4.39 16.86 -16.95
C GLU A 260 3.40 15.81 -16.45
N HIS A 261 2.53 16.19 -15.52
CA HIS A 261 1.65 15.26 -14.84
C HIS A 261 0.38 15.97 -14.36
N ARG A 262 -0.63 15.16 -14.06
CA ARG A 262 -1.86 15.54 -13.36
C ARG A 262 -2.05 14.56 -12.21
N MET A 263 -1.84 15.04 -11.00
CA MET A 263 -1.98 14.28 -9.77
C MET A 263 -2.59 15.18 -8.69
N ALA A 264 -3.85 14.93 -8.33
CA ALA A 264 -4.50 15.68 -7.25
C ALA A 264 -4.37 14.87 -5.94
N PHE A 265 -3.37 15.19 -5.12
CA PHE A 265 -3.09 14.44 -3.90
C PHE A 265 -3.10 15.33 -2.65
N GLN A 266 -3.66 14.84 -1.54
CA GLN A 266 -3.61 15.48 -0.23
C GLN A 266 -3.24 14.46 0.84
N PRO A 267 -2.22 14.67 1.70
CA PRO A 267 -1.78 13.68 2.69
C PRO A 267 -2.90 13.15 3.60
N ALA A 268 -3.88 13.99 3.95
CA ALA A 268 -5.00 13.61 4.81
C ALA A 268 -6.16 12.89 4.08
N LYS A 269 -6.20 12.94 2.73
CA LYS A 269 -7.32 12.44 1.92
C LYS A 269 -6.94 11.45 0.83
N GLY A 270 -5.66 11.37 0.47
CA GLY A 270 -5.16 10.58 -0.65
C GLY A 270 -5.39 11.26 -2.00
N PHE A 271 -5.52 10.43 -3.03
CA PHE A 271 -5.83 10.85 -4.40
C PHE A 271 -7.24 11.39 -4.55
N ALA A 272 -7.39 12.32 -5.48
CA ALA A 272 -8.67 12.84 -5.96
C ALA A 272 -8.72 12.70 -7.49
N PRO A 273 -9.93 12.67 -8.09
CA PRO A 273 -10.10 12.50 -9.52
C PRO A 273 -9.41 13.61 -10.33
N ILE A 274 -8.81 13.23 -11.45
CA ILE A 274 -8.20 14.13 -12.43
C ILE A 274 -8.80 13.91 -13.82
N VAL A 275 -8.53 14.84 -14.73
CA VAL A 275 -8.73 14.64 -16.17
C VAL A 275 -7.37 14.23 -16.74
N PRO A 276 -7.22 13.10 -17.46
CA PRO A 276 -5.93 12.67 -18.02
C PRO A 276 -5.34 13.65 -19.03
N LEU A 277 -4.02 13.58 -19.23
CA LEU A 277 -3.36 14.29 -20.32
C LEU A 277 -3.87 13.78 -21.67
N ASP A 278 -4.07 14.68 -22.62
CA ASP A 278 -4.55 14.30 -23.95
C ASP A 278 -3.36 13.82 -24.81
N ASP A 279 -2.29 14.62 -24.89
CA ASP A 279 -1.10 14.37 -25.71
C ASP A 279 0.19 14.91 -25.03
N PHE A 280 1.34 14.75 -25.71
CA PHE A 280 2.67 15.30 -25.36
C PHE A 280 2.93 16.76 -25.77
#